data_AF-A0A3C0E084-F1
#
_entry.id   AF-A0A3C0E084-F1
#
_cell.length_a   1.000
_cell.length_b   1.000
_cell.length_c   1.000
_cell.angle_alpha   90.00
_cell.angle_beta   90.00
_cell.angle_gamma   90.00
#
_symmetry.space_group_name_H-M   'P 1'
#
loop_
_entity.id
_entity.type
_entity.pdbx_description
1 polymer ?
#
loop_
_entity_poly.entity_id
_entity_poly.type
_entity_poly.pdbx_seq_one_letter_code
_entity_poly.pdbx_strand_id
1 'polypeptide(L)'
;MIQAEAYLEQLGTGLEATTDEGGGQNVGYLDPGDYLGYQVEVESAGPHVVSFRTASESTDGRVSMQLVDNEANIHALGEFEFAATGGWQVWGTAEFDVDLPVQGVGLLQLSVLDAPFNLNWLAFERVVEGCTYPWACNFDPLANRDDSSCDLDECAGCTYAQALNFSSSAQLDDGSCVFEENACPEDIDGDSAVTTSDLLALLAAFGDGCSP
;
A
#
# COMPACT_ATOMS: atom_id res chain seq x y z
N MET A 1 4.87 -15.10 1.85
CA MET A 1 6.33 -14.88 1.81
C MET A 1 7.03 -16.23 1.80
N ILE A 2 8.04 -16.40 0.98
CA ILE A 2 8.84 -17.62 0.79
C ILE A 2 10.31 -17.23 1.00
N GLN A 3 10.97 -17.84 1.97
CA GLN A 3 12.41 -17.67 2.18
C GLN A 3 13.17 -18.38 1.05
N ALA A 4 14.18 -17.74 0.47
CA ALA A 4 14.86 -18.28 -0.70
C ALA A 4 15.58 -19.59 -0.39
N GLU A 5 16.11 -19.74 0.82
CA GLU A 5 16.75 -20.95 1.32
C GLU A 5 15.77 -22.09 1.65
N ALA A 6 14.45 -21.82 1.63
CA ALA A 6 13.41 -22.81 1.90
C ALA A 6 12.95 -23.56 0.62
N TYR A 7 13.88 -23.78 -0.31
CA TYR A 7 13.61 -24.52 -1.54
C TYR A 7 13.34 -26.00 -1.25
N LEU A 8 12.48 -26.61 -2.06
CA LEU A 8 12.29 -28.06 -2.13
C LEU A 8 13.40 -28.71 -2.97
N GLU A 9 13.82 -28.05 -4.04
CA GLU A 9 14.86 -28.49 -4.95
C GLU A 9 15.70 -27.32 -5.45
N GLN A 10 16.97 -27.57 -5.78
CA GLN A 10 17.86 -26.56 -6.32
C GLN A 10 18.98 -27.20 -7.17
N LEU A 11 19.57 -26.40 -8.05
CA LEU A 11 20.80 -26.74 -8.74
C LEU A 11 21.73 -25.53 -8.82
N GLY A 12 23.02 -25.74 -8.52
CA GLY A 12 24.11 -24.78 -8.73
C GLY A 12 24.27 -23.70 -7.66
N THR A 13 23.29 -23.57 -6.78
CA THR A 13 23.24 -22.49 -5.78
C THR A 13 23.99 -22.83 -4.49
N GLY A 14 24.32 -21.80 -3.70
CA GLY A 14 24.85 -21.94 -2.34
C GLY A 14 24.11 -21.05 -1.33
N LEU A 15 24.31 -21.31 -0.04
CA LEU A 15 23.77 -20.49 1.04
C LEU A 15 24.88 -19.70 1.72
N GLU A 16 24.58 -18.47 2.09
CA GLU A 16 25.42 -17.66 2.98
C GLU A 16 24.58 -16.89 4.00
N ALA A 17 25.22 -16.43 5.09
CA ALA A 17 24.53 -15.62 6.08
C ALA A 17 24.13 -14.27 5.47
N THR A 18 22.87 -13.86 5.66
CA THR A 18 22.42 -12.55 5.22
C THR A 18 22.64 -11.49 6.30
N THR A 19 22.99 -10.29 5.86
CA THR A 19 23.02 -9.07 6.71
C THR A 19 21.76 -8.23 6.54
N ASP A 20 20.78 -8.71 5.76
CA ASP A 20 19.49 -8.06 5.61
C ASP A 20 18.74 -7.95 6.94
N GLU A 21 17.74 -7.09 6.98
CA GLU A 21 16.83 -7.00 8.11
C GLU A 21 16.16 -8.36 8.39
N GLY A 22 16.15 -8.78 9.66
CA GLY A 22 15.68 -10.11 10.07
C GLY A 22 16.77 -11.19 10.14
N GLY A 23 17.92 -10.98 9.51
CA GLY A 23 19.01 -11.97 9.47
C GLY A 23 18.61 -13.27 8.75
N GLY A 24 19.27 -14.38 9.08
CA GLY A 24 19.00 -15.69 8.46
C GLY A 24 20.03 -16.06 7.39
N GLN A 25 19.59 -16.70 6.32
CA GLN A 25 20.41 -17.03 5.17
C GLN A 25 19.84 -16.40 3.91
N ASN A 26 20.68 -16.22 2.89
CA ASN A 26 20.24 -15.95 1.54
C ASN A 26 20.83 -17.00 0.60
N VAL A 27 20.23 -17.15 -0.57
CA VAL A 27 20.79 -17.92 -1.68
C VAL A 27 21.74 -17.02 -2.47
N GLY A 28 22.95 -17.50 -2.70
CA GLY A 28 23.97 -16.85 -3.50
C GLY A 28 24.71 -17.83 -4.39
N TYR A 29 25.84 -17.38 -4.95
CA TYR A 29 26.65 -18.14 -5.93
C TYR A 29 25.85 -18.55 -7.18
N LEU A 30 24.91 -17.69 -7.59
CA LEU A 30 24.03 -17.94 -8.73
C LEU A 30 24.77 -17.73 -10.05
N ASP A 31 24.61 -18.70 -10.96
CA ASP A 31 25.06 -18.65 -12.35
C ASP A 31 23.88 -18.89 -13.33
N PRO A 32 23.96 -18.40 -14.58
CA PRO A 32 22.95 -18.71 -15.60
C PRO A 32 22.75 -20.22 -15.79
N GLY A 33 21.50 -20.67 -15.66
CA GLY A 33 21.11 -22.08 -15.71
C GLY A 33 20.85 -22.73 -14.35
N ASP A 34 21.19 -22.05 -13.25
CA ASP A 34 20.80 -22.47 -11.90
C ASP A 34 19.29 -22.35 -11.68
N TYR A 35 18.76 -23.11 -10.73
CA TYR A 35 17.35 -23.00 -10.37
C TYR A 35 17.05 -23.28 -8.91
N LEU A 36 15.91 -22.77 -8.46
CA LEU A 36 15.29 -23.00 -7.17
C LEU A 36 13.83 -23.42 -7.42
N GLY A 37 13.39 -24.50 -6.79
CA GLY A 37 12.01 -25.00 -6.85
C GLY A 37 11.36 -24.98 -5.47
N TYR A 38 10.16 -24.45 -5.36
CA TYR A 38 9.39 -24.31 -4.11
C TYR A 38 8.03 -24.97 -4.26
N GLN A 39 7.64 -25.79 -3.28
CA GLN A 39 6.24 -26.18 -3.17
C GLN A 39 5.46 -24.99 -2.60
N VAL A 40 4.43 -24.55 -3.31
CA VAL A 40 3.59 -23.41 -2.94
C VAL A 40 2.12 -23.80 -2.96
N GLU A 41 1.30 -23.09 -2.19
CA GLU A 41 -0.15 -23.13 -2.28
C GLU A 41 -0.62 -21.74 -2.73
N VAL A 42 -1.17 -21.66 -3.94
CA VAL A 42 -1.74 -20.43 -4.49
C VAL A 42 -3.15 -20.26 -3.92
N GLU A 43 -3.34 -19.27 -3.05
CA GLU A 43 -4.62 -19.02 -2.38
C GLU A 43 -5.69 -18.50 -3.34
N SER A 44 -5.32 -17.79 -4.40
CA SER A 44 -6.24 -17.31 -5.43
C SER A 44 -5.53 -17.15 -6.77
N ALA A 45 -6.19 -17.52 -7.87
CA ALA A 45 -5.75 -17.17 -9.21
C ALA A 45 -6.03 -15.68 -9.52
N GLY A 46 -5.33 -15.14 -10.52
CA GLY A 46 -5.48 -13.77 -11.02
C GLY A 46 -4.27 -12.88 -10.71
N PRO A 47 -4.44 -11.54 -10.76
CA PRO A 47 -3.34 -10.60 -10.67
C PRO A 47 -2.77 -10.53 -9.26
N HIS A 48 -1.43 -10.57 -9.18
CA HIS A 48 -0.63 -10.45 -7.98
C HIS A 48 0.55 -9.52 -8.24
N VAL A 49 1.13 -8.98 -7.19
CA VAL A 49 2.47 -8.41 -7.18
C VAL A 49 3.43 -9.47 -6.66
N VAL A 50 4.49 -9.75 -7.39
CA VAL A 50 5.62 -10.53 -6.90
C VAL A 50 6.75 -9.60 -6.50
N SER A 51 7.28 -9.80 -5.31
CA SER A 51 8.41 -9.05 -4.77
C SER A 51 9.61 -9.97 -4.62
N PHE A 52 10.78 -9.54 -5.08
CA PHE A 52 12.06 -10.22 -4.91
C PHE A 52 12.98 -9.36 -4.04
N ARG A 53 13.49 -9.94 -2.96
CA ARG A 53 14.51 -9.29 -2.12
C ARG A 53 15.88 -9.72 -2.57
N THR A 54 16.59 -8.85 -3.27
CA THR A 54 17.85 -9.17 -3.92
C THR A 54 18.97 -8.23 -3.49
N ALA A 55 20.21 -8.69 -3.68
CA ALA A 55 21.42 -7.89 -3.54
C ALA A 55 22.39 -8.23 -4.66
N SER A 56 23.03 -7.24 -5.26
CA SER A 56 24.02 -7.42 -6.33
C SER A 56 25.05 -6.29 -6.29
N GLU A 57 26.32 -6.64 -6.47
CA GLU A 57 27.43 -5.68 -6.43
C GLU A 57 27.39 -4.67 -7.58
N SER A 58 27.26 -5.14 -8.82
CA SER A 58 27.39 -4.26 -9.99
C SER A 58 26.64 -4.72 -11.24
N THR A 59 25.97 -5.87 -11.19
CA THR A 59 25.29 -6.48 -12.35
C THR A 59 23.80 -6.57 -12.10
N ASP A 60 23.01 -6.25 -13.11
CA ASP A 60 21.58 -6.56 -13.06
C ASP A 60 21.41 -8.08 -13.11
N GLY A 61 20.39 -8.59 -12.41
CA GLY A 61 20.03 -10.00 -12.43
C GLY A 61 18.72 -10.22 -13.17
N ARG A 62 18.56 -11.40 -13.76
CA ARG A 62 17.30 -11.80 -14.41
C ARG A 62 16.97 -13.24 -14.08
N VAL A 63 15.69 -13.49 -13.81
CA VAL A 63 15.14 -14.83 -13.55
C VAL A 63 13.92 -15.08 -14.42
N SER A 64 13.72 -16.32 -14.85
CA SER A 64 12.46 -16.81 -15.40
C SER A 64 11.70 -17.57 -14.32
N MET A 65 10.39 -17.38 -14.24
CA MET A 65 9.53 -18.04 -13.27
C MET A 65 8.43 -18.83 -13.98
N GLN A 66 8.19 -20.05 -13.50
CA GLN A 66 7.09 -20.90 -13.95
C GLN A 66 6.42 -21.60 -12.76
N LEU A 67 5.14 -21.90 -12.91
CA LEU A 67 4.36 -22.71 -11.96
C LEU A 67 3.97 -24.02 -12.64
N VAL A 68 4.32 -25.13 -12.02
CA VAL A 68 3.84 -26.47 -12.42
C VAL A 68 2.70 -26.86 -11.49
N ASP A 69 1.50 -27.02 -12.03
CA ASP A 69 0.32 -27.40 -11.24
C ASP A 69 0.31 -28.89 -10.87
N ASN A 70 -0.67 -29.32 -10.07
CA ASN A 70 -0.78 -30.71 -9.64
C ASN A 70 -1.08 -31.69 -10.78
N GLU A 71 -1.55 -31.19 -11.92
CA GLU A 71 -1.78 -31.94 -13.15
C GLU A 71 -0.54 -31.98 -14.06
N ALA A 72 0.59 -31.42 -13.61
CA ALA A 72 1.85 -31.29 -14.32
C ALA A 72 1.79 -30.39 -15.58
N ASN A 73 0.81 -29.48 -15.67
CA ASN A 73 0.85 -28.43 -16.66
C ASN A 73 1.85 -27.35 -16.23
N ILE A 74 2.62 -26.85 -17.19
CA ILE A 74 3.61 -25.80 -16.98
C ILE A 74 2.97 -24.47 -17.38
N HIS A 75 2.92 -23.53 -16.45
CA HIS A 75 2.47 -22.17 -16.68
C HIS A 75 3.64 -21.20 -16.54
N ALA A 76 4.00 -20.52 -17.63
CA ALA A 76 5.03 -19.48 -17.58
C ALA A 76 4.47 -18.23 -16.91
N LEU A 77 5.15 -17.72 -15.88
CA LEU A 77 4.75 -16.53 -15.14
C LEU A 77 5.47 -15.26 -15.59
N GLY A 78 6.63 -15.41 -16.25
CA GLY A 78 7.36 -14.31 -16.88
C GLY A 78 8.86 -14.35 -16.60
N GLU A 79 9.54 -13.31 -17.05
CA GLU A 79 10.93 -13.01 -16.70
C GLU A 79 10.98 -11.70 -15.91
N PHE A 80 11.82 -11.64 -14.90
CA PHE A 80 11.92 -10.53 -13.96
C PHE A 80 13.36 -10.04 -13.89
N GLU A 81 13.55 -8.76 -14.16
CA GLU A 81 14.85 -8.09 -14.17
C GLU A 81 14.95 -7.13 -12.99
N PHE A 82 15.98 -7.27 -12.17
CA PHE A 82 16.22 -6.37 -11.05
C PHE A 82 17.61 -5.75 -11.12
N ALA A 83 17.66 -4.45 -10.83
CA ALA A 83 18.87 -3.65 -10.95
C ALA A 83 19.90 -3.98 -9.87
N ALA A 84 21.18 -3.74 -10.18
CA ALA A 84 22.25 -3.82 -9.20
C ALA A 84 22.00 -2.91 -7.99
N THR A 85 22.27 -3.40 -6.79
CA THR A 85 22.03 -2.67 -5.53
C THR A 85 23.28 -2.01 -4.96
N GLY A 86 24.45 -2.29 -5.53
CA GLY A 86 25.73 -1.69 -5.14
C GLY A 86 26.51 -2.48 -4.09
N GLY A 87 26.13 -3.72 -3.80
CA GLY A 87 26.89 -4.63 -2.94
C GLY A 87 26.21 -5.97 -2.71
N TRP A 88 26.99 -7.02 -2.43
CA TRP A 88 26.52 -8.39 -2.16
C TRP A 88 25.54 -8.52 -0.98
N GLN A 89 25.52 -7.50 -0.14
CA GLN A 89 24.76 -7.45 1.11
C GLN A 89 24.08 -6.07 1.26
N VAL A 90 23.95 -5.33 0.16
CA VAL A 90 23.12 -4.12 0.07
C VAL A 90 21.80 -4.55 -0.55
N TRP A 91 20.73 -4.53 0.23
CA TRP A 91 19.48 -5.19 -0.16
C TRP A 91 18.46 -4.22 -0.74
N GLY A 92 17.81 -4.62 -1.84
CA GLY A 92 16.69 -3.93 -2.47
C GLY A 92 15.51 -4.88 -2.68
N THR A 93 14.31 -4.32 -2.76
CA THR A 93 13.11 -5.08 -3.12
C THR A 93 12.64 -4.61 -4.50
N ALA A 94 12.60 -5.53 -5.46
CA ALA A 94 12.02 -5.28 -6.78
C ALA A 94 10.63 -5.91 -6.85
N GLU A 95 9.67 -5.17 -7.41
CA GLU A 95 8.26 -5.57 -7.48
C GLU A 95 7.78 -5.59 -8.93
N PHE A 96 7.00 -6.60 -9.27
CA PHE A 96 6.47 -6.80 -10.62
C PHE A 96 5.04 -7.32 -10.54
N ASP A 97 4.20 -6.90 -11.48
CA ASP A 97 2.88 -7.51 -11.65
C ASP A 97 3.04 -8.89 -12.31
N VAL A 98 2.29 -9.87 -11.81
CA VAL A 98 2.27 -11.25 -12.31
C VAL A 98 0.85 -11.80 -12.23
N ASP A 99 0.43 -12.57 -13.23
CA ASP A 99 -0.86 -13.26 -13.20
C ASP A 99 -0.65 -14.72 -12.78
N LEU A 100 -1.26 -15.13 -11.66
CA LEU A 100 -1.23 -16.53 -11.22
C LEU A 100 -2.39 -17.28 -11.88
N PRO A 101 -2.12 -18.27 -12.75
CA PRO A 101 -3.14 -18.80 -13.66
C PRO A 101 -4.11 -19.78 -12.99
N VAL A 102 -3.68 -20.40 -11.88
CA VAL A 102 -4.42 -21.46 -11.19
C VAL A 102 -4.29 -21.31 -9.68
N GLN A 103 -5.35 -21.69 -8.96
CA GLN A 103 -5.37 -21.81 -7.50
C GLN A 103 -4.93 -23.22 -7.09
N GLY A 104 -4.34 -23.36 -5.90
CA GLY A 104 -4.03 -24.63 -5.27
C GLY A 104 -2.54 -24.92 -5.18
N VAL A 105 -2.20 -26.16 -4.83
CA VAL A 105 -0.82 -26.58 -4.63
C VAL A 105 -0.11 -26.72 -5.98
N GLY A 106 1.15 -26.29 -6.05
CA GLY A 106 2.01 -26.46 -7.21
C GLY A 106 3.48 -26.33 -6.87
N LEU A 107 4.33 -26.48 -7.88
CA LEU A 107 5.77 -26.26 -7.80
C LEU A 107 6.12 -24.99 -8.54
N LEU A 108 6.54 -23.97 -7.80
CA LEU A 108 7.06 -22.72 -8.34
C LEU A 108 8.57 -22.90 -8.61
N GLN A 109 8.98 -22.79 -9.87
CA GLN A 109 10.39 -22.87 -10.25
C GLN A 109 10.89 -21.49 -10.70
N LEU A 110 12.01 -21.07 -10.11
CA LEU A 110 12.77 -19.88 -10.48
C LEU A 110 14.07 -20.33 -11.16
N SER A 111 14.29 -19.93 -12.40
CA SER A 111 15.49 -20.28 -13.17
C SER A 111 16.32 -19.02 -13.43
N VAL A 112 17.61 -19.05 -13.12
CA VAL A 112 18.51 -17.91 -13.28
C VAL A 112 18.90 -17.75 -14.75
N LEU A 113 18.66 -16.57 -15.30
CA LEU A 113 19.00 -16.21 -16.68
C LEU A 113 20.24 -15.33 -16.74
N ASP A 114 20.28 -14.28 -15.92
CA ASP A 114 21.44 -13.40 -15.75
C ASP A 114 21.82 -13.33 -14.27
N ALA A 115 23.11 -13.35 -14.01
CA ALA A 115 23.72 -13.36 -12.70
C ALA A 115 25.04 -12.55 -12.78
N PRO A 116 25.75 -12.28 -11.67
CA PRO A 116 25.50 -12.75 -10.30
C PRO A 116 24.59 -11.81 -9.48
N PHE A 117 23.84 -12.40 -8.53
CA PHE A 117 23.08 -11.71 -7.47
C PHE A 117 22.85 -12.68 -6.30
N ASN A 118 22.43 -12.13 -5.16
CA ASN A 118 21.92 -12.87 -4.00
C ASN A 118 20.41 -12.67 -3.91
N LEU A 119 19.69 -13.71 -3.47
CA LEU A 119 18.24 -13.72 -3.25
C LEU A 119 17.94 -14.13 -1.81
N ASN A 120 17.24 -13.27 -1.06
CA ASN A 120 16.87 -13.54 0.33
C ASN A 120 15.48 -14.17 0.42
N TRP A 121 14.49 -13.58 -0.21
CA TRP A 121 13.13 -14.08 -0.20
C TRP A 121 12.35 -13.57 -1.40
N LEU A 122 11.23 -14.24 -1.67
CA LEU A 122 10.20 -13.78 -2.59
C LEU A 122 8.84 -13.73 -1.88
N ALA A 123 7.99 -12.80 -2.27
CA ALA A 123 6.66 -12.65 -1.71
C ALA A 123 5.65 -12.40 -2.82
N PHE A 124 4.41 -12.83 -2.59
CA PHE A 124 3.29 -12.59 -3.47
C PHE A 124 2.22 -11.87 -2.65
N GLU A 125 1.65 -10.84 -3.24
CA GLU A 125 0.49 -10.13 -2.70
C GLU A 125 -0.58 -10.07 -3.78
N ARG A 126 -1.82 -10.42 -3.45
CA ARG A 126 -2.93 -10.33 -4.41
C ARG A 126 -3.19 -8.88 -4.76
N VAL A 127 -3.39 -8.59 -6.04
CA VAL A 127 -3.88 -7.26 -6.46
C VAL A 127 -5.36 -7.15 -6.14
N VAL A 128 -5.71 -6.11 -5.40
CA VAL A 128 -7.08 -5.70 -5.12
C VAL A 128 -7.24 -4.29 -5.67
N GLU A 129 -8.01 -4.19 -6.74
CA GLU A 129 -8.37 -2.93 -7.38
C GLU A 129 -9.53 -2.28 -6.65
N GLY A 130 -9.43 -0.96 -6.45
CA GLY A 130 -10.46 -0.15 -5.84
C GLY A 130 -9.93 1.23 -5.47
N CYS A 131 -10.77 2.04 -4.82
CA CYS A 131 -10.32 3.35 -4.41
C CYS A 131 -9.36 3.28 -3.21
N THR A 132 -8.14 3.80 -3.38
CA THR A 132 -7.09 3.74 -2.34
C THR A 132 -7.01 5.00 -1.47
N TYR A 133 -7.76 6.05 -1.79
CA TYR A 133 -7.75 7.30 -1.02
C TYR A 133 -8.65 7.22 0.20
N PRO A 134 -8.12 7.32 1.45
CA PRO A 134 -8.92 7.18 2.66
C PRO A 134 -10.02 8.24 2.86
N TRP A 135 -9.96 9.32 2.09
CA TRP A 135 -10.93 10.43 2.10
C TRP A 135 -11.98 10.32 0.99
N ALA A 136 -11.92 9.31 0.13
CA ALA A 136 -12.91 9.09 -0.90
C ALA A 136 -14.16 8.40 -0.34
N CYS A 137 -15.31 8.68 -0.96
CA CYS A 137 -16.63 8.16 -0.60
C CYS A 137 -16.72 6.64 -0.71
N ASN A 138 -15.98 6.06 -1.66
CA ASN A 138 -15.92 4.63 -1.94
C ASN A 138 -14.54 4.03 -1.61
N PHE A 139 -13.82 4.60 -0.63
CA PHE A 139 -12.56 4.04 -0.14
C PHE A 139 -12.70 2.54 0.17
N ASP A 140 -11.86 1.72 -0.44
CA ASP A 140 -11.77 0.29 -0.16
C ASP A 140 -10.50 0.02 0.68
N PRO A 141 -10.64 -0.35 1.98
CA PRO A 141 -9.49 -0.62 2.84
C PRO A 141 -8.70 -1.87 2.43
N LEU A 142 -9.20 -2.69 1.51
CA LEU A 142 -8.50 -3.84 0.96
C LEU A 142 -7.79 -3.53 -0.36
N ALA A 143 -8.07 -2.39 -1.00
CA ALA A 143 -7.44 -2.04 -2.28
C ALA A 143 -5.96 -1.66 -2.10
N ASN A 144 -5.10 -2.26 -2.92
CA ASN A 144 -3.67 -1.96 -3.01
C ASN A 144 -3.26 -1.41 -4.40
N ARG A 145 -4.22 -1.28 -5.32
CA ARG A 145 -4.08 -0.62 -6.61
C ARG A 145 -5.27 0.30 -6.84
N ASP A 146 -4.97 1.57 -7.09
CA ASP A 146 -5.99 2.56 -7.45
C ASP A 146 -6.52 2.29 -8.85
N ASP A 147 -7.80 1.99 -8.96
CA ASP A 147 -8.48 1.71 -10.24
C ASP A 147 -9.12 2.96 -10.84
N SER A 148 -8.78 4.15 -10.32
CA SER A 148 -9.40 5.42 -10.67
C SER A 148 -10.93 5.47 -10.44
N SER A 149 -11.50 4.55 -9.66
CA SER A 149 -12.92 4.57 -9.30
C SER A 149 -13.24 5.55 -8.17
N CYS A 150 -12.24 6.19 -7.57
CA CYS A 150 -12.41 7.06 -6.41
C CYS A 150 -13.44 8.16 -6.66
N ASP A 151 -14.52 8.08 -5.91
CA ASP A 151 -15.56 9.09 -5.84
C ASP A 151 -15.23 10.07 -4.72
N LEU A 152 -15.11 11.34 -5.10
CA LEU A 152 -14.82 12.44 -4.20
C LEU A 152 -16.00 13.39 -4.04
N ASP A 153 -17.10 13.18 -4.77
CA ASP A 153 -18.18 14.16 -4.93
C ASP A 153 -19.54 13.64 -4.43
N GLU A 154 -19.86 12.35 -4.54
CA GLU A 154 -21.25 11.90 -4.23
C GLU A 154 -21.55 11.92 -2.73
N CYS A 155 -20.54 11.75 -1.88
CA CYS A 155 -20.64 11.93 -0.43
C CYS A 155 -20.07 13.27 0.05
N ALA A 156 -19.67 14.16 -0.87
CA ALA A 156 -19.21 15.49 -0.54
C ALA A 156 -20.37 16.40 -0.15
N GLY A 157 -20.18 17.18 0.91
CA GLY A 157 -21.13 18.19 1.34
C GLY A 157 -20.81 18.68 2.74
N CYS A 158 -21.60 19.61 3.26
CA CYS A 158 -21.32 20.14 4.59
C CYS A 158 -21.51 19.09 5.69
N THR A 159 -20.43 18.75 6.39
CA THR A 159 -20.45 17.71 7.46
C THR A 159 -20.74 18.27 8.86
N TYR A 160 -20.82 19.59 9.00
CA TYR A 160 -21.00 20.24 10.30
C TYR A 160 -22.48 20.40 10.63
N ALA A 161 -22.95 19.70 11.67
CA ALA A 161 -24.37 19.70 12.10
C ALA A 161 -24.95 21.09 12.44
N GLN A 162 -24.09 22.08 12.69
CA GLN A 162 -24.46 23.46 13.01
C GLN A 162 -24.54 24.38 11.77
N ALA A 163 -24.22 23.88 10.57
CA ALA A 163 -24.34 24.62 9.33
C ALA A 163 -25.78 24.60 8.79
N LEU A 164 -26.19 25.70 8.15
CA LEU A 164 -27.47 25.85 7.46
C LEU A 164 -27.67 24.84 6.31
N ASN A 165 -26.59 24.47 5.63
CA ASN A 165 -26.59 23.47 4.56
C ASN A 165 -25.99 22.13 4.99
N PHE A 166 -26.02 21.83 6.29
CA PHE A 166 -25.61 20.51 6.80
C PHE A 166 -26.29 19.38 6.03
N SER A 167 -25.49 18.41 5.59
CA SER A 167 -25.96 17.22 4.89
C SER A 167 -25.64 15.99 5.73
N SER A 168 -26.67 15.29 6.21
CA SER A 168 -26.50 14.05 6.98
C SER A 168 -25.97 12.88 6.15
N SER A 169 -26.02 12.99 4.81
CA SER A 169 -25.43 12.00 3.90
C SER A 169 -23.99 12.36 3.50
N ALA A 170 -23.51 13.56 3.83
CA ALA A 170 -22.14 13.93 3.55
C ALA A 170 -21.20 13.19 4.51
N GLN A 171 -20.18 12.54 3.94
CA GLN A 171 -19.10 11.87 4.66
C GLN A 171 -17.79 12.65 4.54
N LEU A 172 -17.71 13.55 3.54
CA LEU A 172 -16.56 14.40 3.27
C LEU A 172 -16.99 15.87 3.23
N ASP A 173 -16.26 16.72 3.96
CA ASP A 173 -16.50 18.17 3.92
C ASP A 173 -15.91 18.77 2.64
N ASP A 174 -16.75 19.39 1.83
CA ASP A 174 -16.39 20.00 0.55
C ASP A 174 -16.13 21.51 0.67
N GLY A 175 -16.12 22.04 1.90
CA GLY A 175 -15.99 23.47 2.17
C GLY A 175 -17.21 24.29 1.77
N SER A 176 -18.33 23.66 1.40
CA SER A 176 -19.57 24.37 1.06
C SER A 176 -20.34 24.86 2.29
N CYS A 177 -19.92 24.52 3.51
CA CYS A 177 -20.64 24.85 4.73
C CYS A 177 -20.96 26.34 4.86
N VAL A 178 -22.25 26.62 4.95
CA VAL A 178 -22.82 27.91 5.25
C VAL A 178 -23.26 27.86 6.70
N PHE A 179 -22.57 28.56 7.57
CA PHE A 179 -23.05 28.81 8.92
C PHE A 179 -23.96 30.03 8.89
N GLU A 180 -24.92 30.13 9.83
CA GLU A 180 -25.48 31.45 10.09
C GLU A 180 -24.29 32.35 10.43
N GLU A 181 -24.17 33.47 9.73
CA GLU A 181 -23.41 34.58 10.27
C GLU A 181 -24.16 34.99 11.53
N ASN A 182 -23.87 34.34 12.66
CA ASN A 182 -23.87 35.05 13.91
C ASN A 182 -22.82 36.12 13.69
N ALA A 183 -23.28 37.29 13.24
CA ALA A 183 -22.51 38.51 13.21
C ALA A 183 -22.06 38.74 14.66
N CYS A 184 -20.91 38.15 14.99
CA CYS A 184 -20.19 38.29 16.22
C CYS A 184 -20.98 37.94 17.51
N PRO A 185 -20.72 36.80 18.18
CA PRO A 185 -21.26 36.51 19.52
C PRO A 185 -20.94 37.60 20.56
N GLU A 186 -19.90 38.39 20.31
CA GLU A 186 -19.47 39.55 21.08
C GLU A 186 -20.12 40.87 20.65
N ASP A 187 -21.02 40.87 19.66
CA ASP A 187 -21.97 41.95 19.38
C ASP A 187 -23.09 41.88 20.43
N ILE A 188 -22.85 42.56 21.55
CA ILE A 188 -23.72 42.49 22.73
C ILE A 188 -24.93 43.40 22.56
N ASP A 189 -24.81 44.45 21.74
CA ASP A 189 -25.89 45.41 21.52
C ASP A 189 -26.71 45.17 20.23
N GLY A 190 -26.31 44.20 19.41
CA GLY A 190 -27.04 43.69 18.25
C GLY A 190 -26.91 44.57 17.01
N ASP A 191 -25.84 45.36 16.89
CA ASP A 191 -25.63 46.32 15.81
C ASP A 191 -24.86 45.77 14.59
N SER A 192 -24.55 44.47 14.61
CA SER A 192 -23.79 43.71 13.61
C SER A 192 -22.31 44.12 13.51
N ALA A 193 -21.71 44.67 14.58
CA ALA A 193 -20.29 44.93 14.70
C ALA A 193 -19.74 44.58 16.10
N VAL A 194 -18.43 44.36 16.21
CA VAL A 194 -17.74 44.30 17.53
C VAL A 194 -16.91 45.54 17.70
N THR A 195 -17.34 46.42 18.59
CA THR A 195 -16.72 47.71 18.83
C THR A 195 -16.54 47.98 20.33
N THR A 196 -16.09 49.17 20.67
CA THR A 196 -16.08 49.61 22.07
C THR A 196 -17.49 49.72 22.65
N SER A 197 -18.54 49.82 21.82
CA SER A 197 -19.94 49.85 22.28
C SER A 197 -20.30 48.56 22.99
N ASP A 198 -19.93 47.42 22.42
CA ASP A 198 -20.16 46.08 22.98
C ASP A 198 -19.40 45.87 24.28
N LEU A 199 -18.13 46.28 24.30
CA LEU A 199 -17.33 46.23 25.52
C LEU A 199 -17.95 47.09 26.62
N LEU A 200 -18.49 48.26 26.28
CA LEU A 200 -19.18 49.12 27.23
C LEU A 200 -20.53 48.52 27.67
N ALA A 201 -21.26 47.85 26.79
CA ALA A 201 -22.49 47.13 27.12
C ALA A 201 -22.20 45.98 28.13
N LEU A 202 -21.14 45.21 27.90
CA LEU A 202 -20.68 44.19 28.84
C LEU A 202 -20.30 44.80 30.20
N LEU A 203 -19.49 45.85 30.20
CA LEU A 203 -19.02 46.49 31.42
C LEU A 203 -20.15 47.19 32.18
N ALA A 204 -21.17 47.69 31.48
CA ALA A 204 -22.34 48.31 32.10
C ALA A 204 -23.17 47.29 32.88
N ALA A 205 -23.28 46.06 32.37
CA ALA A 205 -23.98 44.95 33.05
C ALA A 205 -23.07 44.12 33.97
N PHE A 206 -21.77 44.42 34.03
CA PHE A 206 -20.80 43.63 34.79
C PHE A 206 -21.07 43.74 36.30
N GLY A 207 -21.51 42.63 36.89
CA GLY A 207 -21.86 42.54 38.31
C GLY A 207 -23.34 42.70 38.61
N ASP A 208 -24.18 42.89 37.59
CA ASP A 208 -25.62 42.80 37.76
C ASP A 208 -26.02 41.36 38.11
N GLY A 209 -26.91 41.23 39.10
CA GLY A 209 -27.43 39.93 39.51
C GLY A 209 -28.53 39.48 38.54
N CYS A 210 -28.30 38.37 37.85
CA CYS A 210 -29.38 37.67 37.16
C CYS A 210 -30.28 36.99 38.20
N SER A 211 -31.55 37.37 38.27
CA SER A 211 -32.55 36.52 38.95
C SER A 211 -32.72 35.23 38.13
N PRO A 212 -32.81 34.05 38.76
CA PRO A 212 -33.03 32.79 38.07
C PRO A 212 -34.38 32.71 37.35
#